data_AF-A0A3B1DMW9-F1
#
_entry.id   AF-A0A3B1DMW9-F1
#
_cell.length_a   1.000
_cell.length_b   1.000
_cell.length_c   1.000
_cell.angle_alpha   90.00
_cell.angle_beta   90.00
_cell.angle_gamma   90.00
#
_symmetry.space_group_name_H-M   'P 1'
#
loop_
_entity.id
_entity.type
_entity.pdbx_description
1 polymer ?
#
loop_
_entity_poly.entity_id
_entity_poly.type
_entity_poly.pdbx_seq_one_letter_code
_entity_poly.pdbx_strand_id
1 'polypeptide(L)' 'MPKIPRDISGNELAKLFRKYGYEIVRQTGSHIRLNSACKGSEH' A
#
# COMPACT_ATOMS: atom_id res chain seq x y z
N MET A 1 -9.14 17.47 -11.94
CA MET A 1 -9.07 16.15 -11.25
C MET A 1 -7.75 15.51 -11.62
N PRO A 2 -6.77 15.36 -10.70
CA PRO A 2 -5.53 14.68 -11.01
C PRO A 2 -5.85 13.24 -11.47
N LYS A 3 -5.41 12.89 -12.68
CA LYS A 3 -5.56 11.54 -13.24
C LYS A 3 -4.78 10.58 -12.36
N ILE A 4 -5.50 9.74 -11.63
CA ILE A 4 -4.90 8.61 -10.91
C ILE A 4 -4.14 7.77 -11.94
N PRO A 5 -2.90 7.34 -11.66
CA PRO A 5 -2.17 6.46 -12.57
C PRO A 5 -3.00 5.18 -12.80
N ARG A 6 -3.51 5.01 -14.02
CA ARG A 6 -4.38 3.89 -14.42
C ARG A 6 -3.61 2.61 -14.77
N ASP A 7 -2.29 2.73 -14.85
CA ASP A 7 -1.40 1.66 -15.27
C ASP A 7 -0.91 0.80 -14.08
N ILE A 8 -1.02 1.32 -12.86
CA ILE A 8 -0.59 0.61 -11.65
C ILE A 8 -1.79 0.07 -10.88
N SER A 9 -1.81 -1.25 -10.69
CA SER A 9 -2.77 -1.90 -9.80
C SER A 9 -2.40 -1.65 -8.34
N GLY A 10 -3.39 -1.55 -7.45
CA GLY A 10 -3.15 -1.37 -6.01
C GLY A 10 -2.20 -2.41 -5.41
N ASN A 11 -2.22 -3.64 -5.92
CA ASN A 11 -1.29 -4.71 -5.53
C ASN A 11 0.16 -4.44 -5.95
N GLU A 12 0.37 -3.92 -7.16
CA GLU A 12 1.71 -3.58 -7.64
C GLU A 12 2.30 -2.43 -6.82
N LEU A 13 1.46 -1.43 -6.53
CA LEU A 13 1.83 -0.33 -5.64
C LEU A 13 2.14 -0.83 -4.22
N ALA A 14 1.32 -1.73 -3.67
CA ALA A 14 1.54 -2.32 -2.35
C ALA A 14 2.86 -3.11 -2.25
N LYS A 15 3.25 -3.83 -3.32
CA LYS A 15 4.55 -4.52 -3.39
C LYS A 15 5.72 -3.54 -3.36
N LEU A 16 5.62 -2.41 -4.07
CA LEU A 16 6.65 -1.37 -4.05
C LEU A 16 6.82 -0.76 -2.65
N PHE A 17 5.71 -0.61 -1.91
CA PHE A 17 5.75 -0.11 -0.54
C PHE A 17 6.47 -1.05 0.43
N ARG A 18 6.64 -2.36 0.12
CA ARG A 18 7.48 -3.26 0.92
C ARG A 18 8.93 -2.77 1.02
N LYS A 19 9.47 -2.15 -0.04
CA LYS A 19 10.81 -1.54 -0.01
C LYS A 19 10.94 -0.43 1.04
N TYR A 20 9.82 0.23 1.34
CA TYR A 20 9.74 1.29 2.33
C TYR A 20 9.29 0.77 3.71
N GLY A 21 9.23 -0.55 3.91
CA GLY A 21 8.85 -1.16 5.18
C GLY A 21 7.34 -1.18 5.44
N TYR A 22 6.51 -1.08 4.40
CA TYR A 22 5.08 -1.32 4.53
C TYR A 22 4.75 -2.78 4.22
N GLU A 23 3.91 -3.39 5.05
CA GLU A 23 3.41 -4.73 4.85
C GLU A 23 1.90 -4.74 4.62
N ILE A 24 1.43 -5.63 3.75
CA ILE A 24 0.01 -5.83 3.51
C ILE A 24 -0.57 -6.64 4.67
N VAL A 25 -1.44 -6.02 5.47
CA VAL A 25 -2.08 -6.69 6.63
C VAL A 25 -3.42 -7.31 6.29
N ARG A 26 -4.14 -6.78 5.30
CA ARG A 26 -5.42 -7.33 4.87
C ARG A 26 -5.78 -6.82 3.48
N GLN A 27 -6.33 -7.69 2.64
CA GLN A 27 -6.96 -7.31 1.39
C GLN A 27 -8.42 -7.81 1.37
N THR A 28 -9.35 -6.94 0.97
CA THR A 28 -10.74 -7.32 0.68
C THR A 28 -11.18 -6.65 -0.62
N GLY A 29 -11.31 -7.47 -1.68
CA GLY A 29 -11.52 -6.96 -3.03
C GLY A 29 -10.42 -5.98 -3.46
N SER A 30 -10.82 -4.81 -3.95
CA SER A 30 -9.91 -3.73 -4.36
C SER A 30 -9.33 -2.93 -3.18
N HIS A 31 -9.78 -3.18 -1.94
CA HIS A 31 -9.23 -2.51 -0.76
C HIS A 31 -8.04 -3.27 -0.19
N ILE A 32 -6.93 -2.57 0.00
CA ILE A 32 -5.70 -3.09 0.59
C ILE A 32 -5.39 -2.23 1.83
N ARG A 33 -5.18 -2.88 2.98
CA ARG A 33 -4.64 -2.27 4.20
C ARG A 33 -3.15 -2.56 4.29
N LEU A 34 -2.38 -1.50 4.47
CA LEU A 34 -0.94 -1.55 4.68
C LEU A 34 -0.65 -1.16 6.14
N ASN A 35 0.30 -1.84 6.78
CA ASN A 35 0.86 -1.47 8.06
C ASN A 35 2.32 -1.06 7.88
N SER A 36 2.76 -0.02 8.55
CA SER A 36 4.14 0.46 8.48
C SER A 36 4.95 -0.23 9.56
N ALA A 37 5.86 -1.14 9.19
CA ALA A 37 6.80 -1.73 10.13
C ALA A 37 7.96 -0.78 10.49
N CYS A 38 8.10 0.33 9.75
CA CYS A 38 9.28 1.19 9.81
C CYS A 38 9.25 2.29 10.89
N LYS A 39 8.15 2.46 11.62
CA LYS A 39 8.06 3.45 12.72
C LYS A 39 7.13 2.91 13.81
N GLY A 40 7.66 2.74 15.01
CA GLY A 40 6.92 2.38 16.22
C GLY A 40 5.99 3.48 16.73
N SER A 41 5.25 4.16 15.85
CA SER A 41 4.24 5.15 16.23
C SER A 41 3.18 5.20 15.13
N GLU A 42 2.02 4.66 15.47
CA GLU A 42 0.77 4.76 14.74
C GLU A 42 0.47 6.23 14.39
N HIS A 43 0.08 6.50 13.14
CA HIS A 43 -0.52 7.76 12.70
C HIS A 43 -1.68 7.45 11.78
#